data_AF-A0A9P0LFP0-F1
#
_entry.id   AF-A0A9P0LFP0-F1
#
_cell.length_a   1.000
_cell.length_b   1.000
_cell.length_c   1.000
_cell.angle_alpha   90.00
_cell.angle_beta   90.00
_cell.angle_gamma   90.00
#
_symmetry.space_group_name_H-M   'P 1'
#
loop_
_entity.id
_entity.type
_entity.pdbx_description
1 polymer ?
#
loop_
_entity_poly.entity_id
_entity_poly.type
_entity_poly.pdbx_seq_one_letter_code
_entity_poly.pdbx_strand_id
1 'polypeptide(L)'
;MWMHYASLHWPVSKDLRTAIMRLVCQLTDLMLDAEHSTNYNMNICWDDNEVERVRRLIWKIEEGQKLCTQYLQEDYCTIDQFCNAMINYNLRSVLCEIARYLPPKIILKYNLVYED
;
A
#
# COMPACT_ATOMS: atom_id res chain seq x y z
N MET A 1 -10.51 4.66 14.13
CA MET A 1 -10.71 6.11 14.36
C MET A 1 -9.49 6.89 13.87
N TRP A 2 -8.27 6.45 14.17
CA TRP A 2 -7.00 7.07 13.73
C TRP A 2 -6.86 7.23 12.20
N MET A 3 -7.11 6.18 11.40
CA MET A 3 -7.08 6.31 9.94
C MET A 3 -8.05 7.36 9.37
N HIS A 4 -9.23 7.54 9.98
CA HIS A 4 -10.18 8.55 9.51
C HIS A 4 -9.64 9.97 9.69
N TYR A 5 -9.02 10.26 10.85
CA TYR A 5 -8.39 11.55 11.11
C TYR A 5 -7.14 11.78 10.26
N ALA A 6 -6.30 10.76 10.10
CA ALA A 6 -5.10 10.86 9.27
C ALA A 6 -5.44 11.11 7.79
N SER A 7 -6.53 10.50 7.29
CA SER A 7 -6.97 10.64 5.90
C SER A 7 -7.34 12.06 5.47
N LEU A 8 -7.69 12.93 6.42
CA LEU A 8 -7.99 14.34 6.18
C LEU A 8 -6.73 15.14 5.79
N HIS A 9 -5.56 14.63 6.14
CA HIS A 9 -4.27 15.28 5.89
C HIS A 9 -3.47 14.63 4.76
N TRP A 10 -4.00 13.56 4.16
CA TRP A 10 -3.32 12.89 3.05
C TRP A 10 -3.29 13.77 1.79
N PRO A 11 -2.22 13.67 0.99
CA PRO A 11 -2.15 14.34 -0.31
C PRO A 11 -3.37 14.01 -1.20
N VAL A 12 -3.88 15.03 -1.90
CA VAL A 12 -4.90 14.86 -2.93
C VAL A 12 -4.24 14.33 -4.19
N SER A 13 -4.69 13.17 -4.67
CA SER A 13 -4.18 12.55 -5.89
C SER A 13 -4.61 13.35 -7.13
N LYS A 14 -3.65 13.99 -7.80
CA LYS A 14 -3.86 14.76 -9.04
C LYS A 14 -3.09 14.17 -10.22
N ASP A 15 -1.98 13.53 -9.92
CA ASP A 15 -1.08 12.87 -10.86
C ASP A 15 -0.54 11.58 -10.22
N LEU A 16 0.25 10.82 -10.98
CA LEU A 16 0.83 9.58 -10.48
C LEU A 16 1.69 9.78 -9.23
N ARG A 17 2.46 10.86 -9.17
CA ARG A 17 3.37 11.13 -8.05
C ARG A 17 2.57 11.36 -6.76
N THR A 18 1.59 12.26 -6.80
CA THR A 18 0.70 12.55 -5.67
C THR A 18 -0.20 11.38 -5.30
N ALA A 19 -0.58 10.53 -6.26
CA ALA A 19 -1.26 9.26 -5.99
C ALA A 19 -0.37 8.30 -5.19
N ILE A 20 0.89 8.14 -5.58
CA ILE A 20 1.85 7.30 -4.85
C ILE A 20 2.18 7.92 -3.47
N MET A 21 2.28 9.24 -3.35
CA MET A 21 2.44 9.91 -2.05
C MET A 21 1.27 9.63 -1.10
N ARG A 22 0.04 9.70 -1.61
CA ARG A 22 -1.16 9.34 -0.83
C ARG A 22 -1.10 7.87 -0.38
N LEU A 23 -0.64 6.99 -1.27
CA LEU A 23 -0.48 5.57 -1.02
C LEU A 23 0.55 5.29 0.09
N VAL A 24 1.66 6.03 0.12
CA VAL A 24 2.64 5.96 1.22
C VAL A 24 1.97 6.28 2.55
N CYS A 25 1.15 7.33 2.62
CA CYS A 25 0.42 7.68 3.84
C CYS A 25 -0.56 6.58 4.26
N GLN A 26 -1.37 6.07 3.32
CA GLN A 26 -2.30 4.97 3.56
C GLN A 26 -1.60 3.72 4.12
N LEU A 27 -0.52 3.27 3.47
CA LEU A 27 0.23 2.10 3.90
C LEU A 27 0.88 2.32 5.27
N THR A 28 1.38 3.52 5.55
CA THR A 28 1.97 3.87 6.85
C THR A 28 0.93 3.80 7.96
N ASP A 29 -0.26 4.38 7.76
CA ASP A 29 -1.31 4.37 8.77
C ASP A 29 -1.87 2.95 8.99
N LEU A 30 -2.03 2.17 7.91
CA LEU A 30 -2.43 0.76 7.99
C LEU A 30 -1.41 -0.08 8.78
N MET A 31 -0.12 0.15 8.55
CA MET A 31 0.96 -0.50 9.28
C MET A 31 0.89 -0.17 10.77
N LEU A 32 0.76 1.11 11.13
CA LEU A 32 0.67 1.56 12.51
C LEU A 32 -0.57 0.98 13.23
N ASP A 33 -1.73 0.98 12.57
CA ASP A 33 -2.96 0.39 13.12
C ASP A 33 -2.81 -1.13 13.34
N ALA A 34 -2.17 -1.83 12.41
CA ALA A 34 -1.93 -3.27 12.52
C ALA A 34 -0.91 -3.60 13.62
N GLU A 35 0.21 -2.88 13.71
CA GLU A 35 1.20 -3.02 14.78
C GLU A 35 0.57 -2.76 16.15
N HIS A 36 -0.18 -1.66 16.29
CA HIS A 36 -0.86 -1.32 17.53
C HIS A 36 -1.86 -2.42 17.92
N SER A 37 -2.62 -2.93 16.95
CA SER A 37 -3.57 -4.02 17.21
C SER A 37 -2.87 -5.31 17.65
N THR A 38 -1.73 -5.67 17.03
CA THR A 38 -0.95 -6.86 17.43
C THR A 38 -0.38 -6.75 18.84
N ASN A 39 0.06 -5.56 19.26
CA ASN A 39 0.70 -5.35 20.56
C ASN A 39 -0.31 -5.25 21.73
N TYR A 40 -1.50 -4.70 21.50
CA TYR A 40 -2.43 -4.37 22.59
C TYR A 40 -3.74 -5.18 22.59
N ASN A 41 -4.21 -5.67 21.44
CA ASN A 41 -5.54 -6.27 21.32
C ASN A 41 -5.54 -7.74 20.87
N MET A 42 -4.60 -8.15 20.02
CA MET A 42 -4.71 -9.47 19.35
C MET A 42 -4.17 -10.64 20.20
N ASN A 43 -3.09 -10.45 20.97
CA ASN A 43 -2.51 -11.56 21.77
C ASN A 43 -3.43 -12.10 22.89
N ILE A 44 -4.52 -11.38 23.22
CA ILE A 44 -5.48 -11.80 24.26
C ILE A 44 -6.65 -12.59 23.65
N CYS A 45 -7.02 -12.29 22.40
CA CYS A 45 -8.25 -12.76 21.79
C CYS A 45 -8.05 -13.71 20.61
N TRP A 46 -6.85 -13.72 20.01
CA TRP A 46 -6.57 -14.40 18.75
C TRP A 46 -5.55 -15.52 18.96
N ASP A 47 -5.64 -16.56 18.13
CA ASP A 47 -4.65 -17.63 18.13
C ASP A 47 -3.35 -17.21 17.44
N ASP A 48 -2.27 -17.97 17.68
CA ASP A 48 -0.95 -17.68 17.13
C ASP A 48 -0.93 -17.63 15.60
N ASN A 49 -1.82 -18.36 14.92
CA ASN A 49 -1.89 -18.36 13.45
C ASN A 49 -2.48 -17.05 12.93
N GLU A 50 -3.49 -16.50 13.61
CA GLU A 50 -4.07 -15.21 13.25
C GLU A 50 -3.09 -14.06 13.51
N VAL A 51 -2.36 -14.09 14.62
CA VAL A 51 -1.30 -13.12 14.92
C VAL A 51 -0.20 -13.17 13.84
N GLU A 52 0.24 -14.37 13.46
CA GLU A 52 1.25 -14.55 12.42
C GLU A 52 0.74 -14.11 11.03
N ARG A 53 -0.55 -14.33 10.72
CA ARG A 53 -1.17 -13.82 9.49
C ARG A 53 -1.12 -12.29 9.43
N VAL A 54 -1.39 -11.60 10.54
CA VAL A 54 -1.31 -10.14 10.60
C VAL A 54 0.12 -9.65 10.47
N ARG A 55 1.10 -10.31 11.12
CA ARG A 55 2.52 -9.97 10.96
C ARG A 55 2.98 -10.07 9.51
N ARG A 56 2.57 -11.12 8.79
CA ARG A 56 2.87 -11.24 7.35
C ARG A 56 2.20 -10.15 6.52
N LEU A 57 1.02 -9.68 6.91
CA LEU A 57 0.35 -8.56 6.25
C LEU A 57 1.12 -7.25 6.49
N ILE A 58 1.52 -6.98 7.73
CA ILE A 58 2.34 -5.82 8.11
C ILE A 58 3.61 -5.79 7.25
N TRP A 59 4.33 -6.90 7.19
CA TRP A 59 5.56 -6.99 6.40
C TRP A 59 5.34 -6.66 4.91
N LYS A 60 4.25 -7.18 4.30
CA LYS A 60 3.92 -6.87 2.91
C LYS A 60 3.62 -5.37 2.71
N ILE A 61 2.86 -4.78 3.63
CA ILE A 61 2.51 -3.35 3.60
C ILE A 61 3.77 -2.49 3.72
N GLU A 62 4.68 -2.87 4.62
CA GLU A 62 5.97 -2.20 4.82
C GLU A 62 6.84 -2.24 3.54
N GLU A 63 6.95 -3.41 2.90
CA GLU A 63 7.69 -3.54 1.63
C GLU A 63 7.04 -2.73 0.50
N GLY A 64 5.70 -2.70 0.43
CA GLY A 64 4.97 -1.83 -0.49
C GLY A 64 5.25 -0.34 -0.24
N GLN A 65 5.32 0.08 1.02
CA GLN A 65 5.61 1.45 1.41
C GLN A 65 7.05 1.86 1.06
N LYS A 66 8.02 0.96 1.27
CA LYS A 66 9.41 1.15 0.83
C LYS A 66 9.52 1.32 -0.69
N LEU A 67 8.84 0.47 -1.47
CA LEU A 67 8.81 0.58 -2.94
C LEU A 67 8.24 1.92 -3.40
N CYS A 68 7.17 2.39 -2.76
CA CYS A 68 6.57 3.68 -3.10
C CYS A 68 7.52 4.84 -2.78
N THR A 69 8.20 4.78 -1.64
CA THR A 69 9.22 5.76 -1.25
C THR A 69 10.38 5.79 -2.24
N GLN A 70 10.90 4.62 -2.62
CA GLN A 70 11.98 4.48 -3.62
C GLN A 70 11.57 5.08 -4.97
N TYR A 71 10.35 4.79 -5.43
CA TYR A 71 9.83 5.37 -6.68
C TYR A 71 9.74 6.90 -6.61
N LEU A 72 9.31 7.47 -5.47
CA LEU A 72 9.20 8.92 -5.29
C LEU A 72 10.55 9.64 -5.17
N GLN A 73 11.58 8.94 -4.70
CA GLN A 73 12.95 9.44 -4.57
C GLN A 73 13.73 9.37 -5.89
N GLU A 74 13.10 8.95 -6.99
CA GLU A 74 13.68 8.81 -8.34
C GLU A 74 14.83 7.80 -8.42
N ASP A 75 14.90 6.87 -7.45
CA ASP A 75 15.87 5.77 -7.45
C ASP A 75 15.46 4.70 -8.46
N TYR A 76 16.03 4.74 -9.67
CA TYR A 76 16.17 3.66 -10.69
C TYR A 76 14.98 2.70 -10.94
N CYS A 77 13.77 3.00 -10.46
CA CYS A 77 12.63 2.11 -10.49
C CYS A 77 11.68 2.56 -11.58
N THR A 78 11.69 1.86 -12.70
CA THR A 78 10.69 2.09 -13.74
C THR A 78 9.31 1.73 -13.21
N ILE A 79 8.28 2.37 -13.75
CA ILE A 79 6.88 2.08 -13.36
C ILE A 79 6.51 0.60 -13.57
N ASP A 80 7.14 -0.06 -14.54
CA ASP A 80 6.93 -1.48 -14.80
C ASP A 80 7.53 -2.35 -13.70
N GLN A 81 8.76 -2.04 -13.25
CA GLN A 81 9.39 -2.71 -12.11
C GLN A 81 8.61 -2.48 -10.83
N PHE A 82 8.14 -1.25 -10.60
CA PHE A 82 7.28 -0.92 -9.47
C PHE A 82 6.00 -1.77 -9.45
N CYS A 83 5.25 -1.80 -10.56
CA CYS A 83 4.02 -2.59 -10.65
C CYS A 83 4.28 -4.10 -10.49
N ASN A 84 5.34 -4.62 -11.09
CA ASN A 84 5.70 -6.03 -10.95
C ASN A 84 6.03 -6.39 -9.49
N ALA A 85 6.81 -5.55 -8.81
CA ALA A 85 7.17 -5.76 -7.41
C ALA A 85 5.94 -5.71 -6.48
N MET A 86 5.04 -4.74 -6.69
CA MET A 86 3.78 -4.64 -5.94
C MET A 86 2.89 -5.88 -6.10
N ILE A 87 2.84 -6.46 -7.31
CA ILE A 87 2.10 -7.72 -7.55
C ILE A 87 2.75 -8.90 -6.84
N ASN A 88 4.08 -8.99 -6.85
CA ASN A 88 4.81 -10.05 -6.13
C ASN A 88 4.55 -10.02 -4.62
N TYR A 89 4.29 -8.84 -4.05
CA TYR A 89 3.89 -8.68 -2.65
C TYR A 89 2.39 -8.91 -2.39
N ASN A 90 1.61 -9.33 -3.39
CA ASN A 90 0.15 -9.44 -3.36
C ASN A 90 -0.58 -8.11 -3.08
N LEU A 91 -0.01 -6.98 -3.48
CA LEU A 91 -0.59 -5.64 -3.31
C LEU A 91 -1.30 -5.15 -4.59
N ARG A 92 -1.97 -6.05 -5.31
CA ARG A 92 -2.66 -5.69 -6.55
C ARG A 92 -3.83 -4.73 -6.33
N SER A 93 -4.59 -4.89 -5.25
CA SER A 93 -5.69 -3.98 -4.88
C SER A 93 -5.20 -2.53 -4.76
N VAL A 94 -4.03 -2.36 -4.17
CA VAL A 94 -3.35 -1.08 -3.99
C VAL A 94 -2.97 -0.45 -5.34
N LEU A 95 -2.58 -1.27 -6.34
CA LEU A 95 -2.35 -0.79 -7.71
C LEU A 95 -3.65 -0.38 -8.43
N CYS A 96 -4.77 -1.05 -8.13
CA CYS A 96 -6.08 -0.71 -8.69
C CYS A 96 -6.53 0.70 -8.25
N GLU A 97 -6.26 1.09 -6.99
CA GLU A 97 -6.60 2.42 -6.46
C GLU A 97 -5.91 3.56 -7.24
N ILE A 98 -4.70 3.32 -7.74
CA ILE A 98 -3.93 4.30 -8.52
C ILE A 98 -4.05 4.10 -10.03
N ALA A 99 -4.84 3.13 -10.50
CA ALA A 99 -4.90 2.74 -11.91
C ALA A 99 -5.24 3.90 -12.84
N ARG A 100 -6.09 4.84 -12.41
CA ARG A 100 -6.45 6.06 -13.17
C ARG A 100 -5.26 6.96 -13.53
N TYR A 101 -4.15 6.85 -12.79
CA TYR A 101 -2.94 7.63 -13.00
C TYR A 101 -1.83 6.84 -13.70
N LEU A 102 -2.03 5.54 -13.95
CA LEU A 102 -1.05 4.70 -14.60
C LEU A 102 -1.13 4.82 -16.14
N PRO A 103 -0.01 4.61 -16.86
CA PRO A 103 -0.03 4.55 -18.31
C PRO A 103 -0.93 3.40 -18.82
N PRO A 104 -1.70 3.59 -19.91
CA PRO A 104 -2.60 2.56 -20.44
C PRO A 104 -1.93 1.22 -20.72
N LYS A 105 -0.66 1.25 -21.16
CA LYS A 105 0.15 0.04 -21.39
C LYS A 105 0.34 -0.80 -20.12
N ILE A 106 0.52 -0.15 -18.97
CA ILE A 106 0.69 -0.81 -17.67
C ILE A 106 -0.64 -1.40 -17.20
N ILE A 107 -1.73 -0.63 -17.32
CA ILE A 107 -3.08 -1.07 -16.96
C ILE A 107 -3.43 -2.37 -17.72
N LEU A 108 -3.20 -2.39 -19.04
CA LEU A 108 -3.45 -3.55 -19.89
C LEU A 108 -2.52 -4.72 -19.56
N LYS A 109 -1.22 -4.47 -19.35
CA LYS A 109 -0.24 -5.52 -19.04
C LYS A 109 -0.60 -6.28 -17.75
N TYR A 110 -1.06 -5.57 -16.73
CA TYR A 110 -1.36 -6.16 -15.42
C TYR A 110 -2.86 -6.38 -15.18
N ASN A 111 -3.72 -6.18 -16.19
CA ASN A 111 -5.18 -6.26 -16.08
C ASN A 111 -5.71 -5.52 -14.83
N LEU A 112 -5.31 -4.27 -14.64
CA LEU A 112 -5.76 -3.46 -13.51
C LEU A 112 -7.17 -2.93 -13.81
N VAL A 113 -8.12 -3.21 -12.93
CA VAL A 113 -9.49 -2.71 -13.02
C VAL A 113 -9.65 -1.62 -11.99
N TYR A 114 -10.22 -0.50 -12.40
CA TYR A 114 -10.56 0.59 -11.49
C TYR A 114 -11.86 0.22 -10.77
N GLU A 115 -11.80 0.08 -9.45
CA GLU A 115 -12.98 -0.06 -8.60
C GLU A 115 -13.30 1.34 -8.03
N ASP A 116 -14.47 1.87 -8.39
CA ASP A 116 -14.99 3.17 -7.91
C ASP A 116 -15.43 3.12 -6.44
#